data_AF-A0AAV8XBW0-F1
#
_entry.id   AF-A0AAV8XBW0-F1
#
_cell.length_a   1.000
_cell.length_b   1.000
_cell.length_c   1.000
_cell.angle_alpha   90.00
_cell.angle_beta   90.00
_cell.angle_gamma   90.00
#
_symmetry.space_group_name_H-M   'P 1'
#
loop_
_entity.id
_entity.type
_entity.pdbx_description
1 polymer ?
#
loop_
_entity_poly.entity_id
_entity_poly.type
_entity_poly.pdbx_seq_one_letter_code
_entity_poly.pdbx_strand_id
1 'polypeptide(L)'
;MGRDKRTKWSKHCPPKNVRTRNENLPLYLRGAKARVMENTPIGIWECFFDNEILNNIVNFTNIKIQKETEKFSRNRDIYPTNLDEIRALIGLYLYGVRKPNHLNTEDLWRTDGTGIEVFRLSMSLRRFRTLLRFIRFDDIETRQERVALDKLAPIRTLFDHFNENLKNSYSYS
;
A
#
# COMPACT_ATOMS: atom_id res chain seq x y z
N MET A 1 -8.18 50.66 -9.17
CA MET A 1 -7.49 49.37 -9.41
C MET A 1 -6.95 48.85 -8.09
N GLY A 2 -7.05 47.54 -7.85
CA GLY A 2 -6.55 46.89 -6.63
C GLY A 2 -5.02 46.74 -6.61
N ARG A 3 -4.46 46.45 -5.42
CA ARG A 3 -3.01 46.27 -5.22
C ARG A 3 -2.40 45.14 -6.07
N ASP A 4 -3.20 44.18 -6.46
CA ASP A 4 -2.85 43.03 -7.30
C ASP A 4 -2.77 43.36 -8.81
N LYS A 5 -3.07 44.61 -9.21
CA LYS A 5 -3.18 45.08 -10.61
C LYS A 5 -4.17 44.30 -11.49
N ARG A 6 -4.86 43.29 -10.97
CA ARG A 6 -5.87 42.46 -11.65
C ARG A 6 -7.28 42.88 -11.28
N THR A 7 -7.51 43.23 -10.02
CA THR A 7 -8.84 43.59 -9.54
C THR A 7 -9.22 45.01 -9.97
N LYS A 8 -10.24 45.12 -10.83
CA LYS A 8 -10.83 46.41 -11.24
C LYS A 8 -12.08 46.70 -10.42
N TRP A 9 -11.98 47.68 -9.52
CA TRP A 9 -13.11 48.19 -8.76
C TRP A 9 -13.99 49.07 -9.65
N SER A 10 -15.29 48.80 -9.70
CA SER A 10 -16.28 49.61 -10.39
C SER A 10 -17.21 50.27 -9.38
N LYS A 11 -17.52 51.55 -9.59
CA LYS A 11 -18.47 52.32 -8.76
C LYS A 11 -19.93 52.03 -9.12
N HIS A 12 -20.16 51.48 -10.32
CA HIS A 12 -21.49 51.16 -10.82
C HIS A 12 -21.77 49.66 -10.71
N CYS A 13 -22.97 49.33 -10.22
CA CYS A 13 -23.44 47.96 -10.16
C CYS A 13 -23.56 47.40 -11.58
N PRO A 14 -23.03 46.19 -11.88
CA PRO A 14 -23.17 45.60 -13.19
C PRO A 14 -24.66 45.44 -13.56
N PRO A 15 -25.01 45.56 -14.85
CA PRO A 15 -26.40 45.45 -15.30
C PRO A 15 -26.96 44.07 -14.94
N LYS A 16 -28.08 44.06 -14.21
CA LYS A 16 -28.71 42.84 -13.66
C LYS A 16 -29.34 41.93 -14.71
N ASN A 17 -29.65 42.45 -15.89
CA ASN A 17 -30.30 41.75 -17.01
C ASN A 17 -29.28 41.28 -18.06
N VAL A 18 -28.14 40.77 -17.63
CA VAL A 18 -27.13 40.21 -18.54
C VAL A 18 -26.83 38.79 -18.09
N ARG A 19 -26.85 37.85 -19.03
CA ARG A 19 -26.42 36.47 -18.78
C ARG A 19 -24.95 36.49 -18.37
N THR A 20 -24.63 35.96 -17.19
CA THR A 20 -23.24 35.76 -16.76
C THR A 20 -22.48 35.01 -17.85
N ARG A 21 -21.34 35.55 -18.28
CA ARG A 21 -20.50 34.93 -19.32
C ARG A 21 -20.12 33.52 -18.84
N ASN A 22 -20.22 32.54 -19.74
CA ASN A 22 -19.77 31.18 -19.42
C ASN A 22 -18.25 31.19 -19.33
N GLU A 23 -17.72 31.38 -18.14
CA GLU A 23 -16.30 31.25 -17.87
C GLU A 23 -16.01 29.78 -17.56
N ASN A 24 -15.13 29.15 -18.35
CA ASN A 24 -14.66 27.80 -18.10
C ASN A 24 -13.76 27.83 -16.85
N LEU A 25 -14.37 27.89 -15.67
CA LEU A 25 -13.66 27.63 -14.43
C LEU A 25 -13.35 26.13 -14.43
N PRO A 26 -12.07 25.71 -14.41
CA PRO A 26 -11.74 24.31 -14.21
C PRO A 26 -12.34 23.88 -12.88
N LEU A 27 -13.39 23.07 -12.94
CA LEU A 27 -14.01 22.49 -11.76
C LEU A 27 -13.04 21.43 -11.22
N TYR A 28 -12.23 21.81 -10.24
CA TYR A 28 -11.39 20.86 -9.51
C TYR A 28 -12.25 20.08 -8.53
N LEU A 29 -12.97 19.07 -9.04
CA LEU A 29 -13.73 18.17 -8.20
C LEU A 29 -12.77 17.33 -7.36
N ARG A 30 -12.93 17.42 -6.04
CA ARG A 30 -12.24 16.57 -5.08
C ARG A 30 -12.89 15.19 -5.10
N GLY A 31 -12.10 14.13 -5.22
CA GLY A 31 -12.64 12.78 -5.26
C GLY A 31 -11.74 11.76 -5.92
N ALA A 32 -12.24 10.52 -5.95
CA ALA A 32 -11.61 9.44 -6.72
C ALA A 32 -11.56 9.84 -8.19
N LYS A 33 -10.41 9.60 -8.83
CA LYS A 33 -10.29 9.82 -10.28
C LYS A 33 -11.13 8.78 -11.01
N ALA A 34 -11.64 9.12 -12.20
CA ALA A 34 -12.48 8.22 -13.00
C ALA A 34 -11.83 6.86 -13.32
N ARG A 35 -10.49 6.75 -13.29
CA ARG A 35 -9.77 5.48 -13.44
C ARG A 35 -10.03 4.50 -12.28
N VAL A 36 -10.44 5.01 -11.12
CA VAL A 36 -10.73 4.27 -9.87
C VAL A 36 -12.25 4.26 -9.64
N MET A 37 -13.02 3.87 -10.65
CA MET A 37 -14.46 3.56 -10.50
C MET A 37 -14.69 2.16 -9.90
N GLU A 38 -13.71 1.65 -9.13
CA GLU A 38 -13.85 0.39 -8.40
C GLU A 38 -14.66 0.62 -7.12
N ASN A 39 -15.66 -0.24 -6.93
CA ASN A 39 -16.58 -0.16 -5.79
C ASN A 39 -16.40 -1.34 -4.84
N THR A 40 -15.59 -2.32 -5.23
CA THR A 40 -15.28 -3.47 -4.37
C THR A 40 -14.17 -3.10 -3.40
N PRO A 41 -14.25 -3.47 -2.10
CA PRO A 41 -13.19 -3.18 -1.14
C PRO A 41 -11.81 -3.71 -1.57
N ILE A 42 -11.79 -4.86 -2.26
CA ILE A 42 -10.55 -5.45 -2.78
C ILE A 42 -10.03 -4.67 -3.99
N GLY A 43 -10.86 -4.31 -4.97
CA GLY A 43 -10.43 -3.54 -6.13
C GLY A 43 -9.94 -2.15 -5.75
N ILE A 44 -10.56 -1.52 -4.74
CA ILE A 44 -10.08 -0.27 -4.16
C ILE A 44 -8.70 -0.46 -3.52
N TRP A 45 -8.50 -1.54 -2.76
CA TRP A 45 -7.20 -1.83 -2.16
C TRP A 45 -6.10 -2.08 -3.21
N GLU A 46 -6.42 -2.80 -4.29
CA GLU A 46 -5.52 -3.08 -5.41
C GLU A 46 -5.15 -1.82 -6.21
N CYS A 47 -5.94 -0.75 -6.15
CA CYS A 47 -5.57 0.54 -6.73
C CYS A 47 -4.37 1.19 -6.00
N PHE A 48 -4.13 0.81 -4.75
CA PHE A 48 -2.99 1.32 -3.97
C PHE A 48 -1.85 0.31 -3.88
N PHE A 49 -2.18 -0.98 -3.67
CA PHE A 49 -1.26 -2.10 -3.66
C PHE A 49 -1.49 -2.97 -4.91
N ASP A 50 -0.96 -2.50 -6.03
CA ASP A 50 -1.09 -3.22 -7.29
C ASP A 50 -0.23 -4.49 -7.32
N ASN A 51 -0.43 -5.27 -8.38
CA ASN A 51 0.31 -6.49 -8.61
C ASN A 51 1.81 -6.25 -8.77
N GLU A 52 2.26 -5.07 -9.20
CA GLU A 52 3.67 -4.78 -9.38
C GLU A 52 4.38 -4.63 -8.02
N ILE A 53 3.80 -3.85 -7.11
CA ILE A 53 4.26 -3.73 -5.72
C ILE A 53 4.32 -5.12 -5.08
N LEU A 54 3.27 -5.91 -5.21
CA LEU A 54 3.19 -7.24 -4.61
C LEU A 54 4.21 -8.22 -5.21
N ASN A 55 4.40 -8.21 -6.53
CA ASN A 55 5.42 -9.02 -7.20
C ASN A 55 6.84 -8.63 -6.77
N ASN A 56 7.11 -7.33 -6.59
CA ASN A 56 8.39 -6.86 -6.07
C ASN A 56 8.64 -7.41 -4.65
N ILE A 57 7.63 -7.38 -3.77
CA ILE A 57 7.71 -7.98 -2.43
C ILE A 57 8.02 -9.47 -2.54
N VAL A 58 7.33 -10.21 -3.41
CA VAL A 58 7.57 -11.65 -3.63
C VAL A 58 9.02 -11.88 -4.07
N ASN A 59 9.50 -11.14 -5.06
CA ASN A 59 10.85 -11.28 -5.61
C ASN A 59 11.93 -11.04 -4.55
N PHE A 60 11.87 -9.90 -3.85
CA PHE A 60 12.87 -9.56 -2.83
C PHE A 60 12.81 -10.51 -1.62
N THR A 61 11.61 -10.95 -1.26
CA THR A 61 11.42 -11.94 -0.18
C THR A 61 12.01 -13.29 -0.58
N ASN A 62 11.84 -13.72 -1.84
CA ASN A 62 12.41 -14.97 -2.35
C ASN A 62 13.94 -14.94 -2.39
N ILE A 63 14.56 -13.82 -2.79
CA ILE A 63 16.01 -13.63 -2.70
C ILE A 63 16.48 -13.81 -1.24
N LYS A 64 15.75 -13.23 -0.28
CA LYS A 64 16.10 -13.37 1.14
C LYS A 64 15.92 -14.80 1.63
N ILE A 65 14.84 -15.47 1.25
CA ILE A 65 14.56 -16.87 1.59
C ILE A 65 15.72 -17.74 1.08
N GLN A 66 16.08 -17.63 -0.20
CA GLN A 66 17.15 -18.41 -0.81
C GLN A 66 18.48 -18.28 -0.06
N LYS A 67 18.87 -17.05 0.31
CA LYS A 67 20.11 -16.80 1.10
C LYS A 67 20.07 -17.39 2.51
N GLU A 68 18.88 -17.55 3.10
CA GLU A 68 18.75 -18.19 4.41
C GLU A 68 18.65 -19.72 4.26
N THR A 69 18.03 -20.24 3.21
CA THR A 69 17.95 -21.67 2.87
C THR A 69 19.33 -22.34 2.87
N GLU A 70 20.35 -21.66 2.36
CA GLU A 70 21.74 -22.16 2.33
C GLU A 70 22.32 -22.43 3.72
N LYS A 71 21.78 -21.78 4.77
CA LYS A 71 22.29 -21.90 6.15
C LYS A 71 21.64 -23.05 6.92
N PHE A 72 20.55 -23.61 6.43
CA PHE A 72 19.78 -24.63 7.15
C PHE A 72 19.88 -26.00 6.48
N SER A 73 20.22 -27.02 7.28
CA SER A 73 20.36 -28.41 6.81
C SER A 73 19.00 -29.08 6.50
N ARG A 74 17.88 -28.50 6.97
CA ARG A 74 16.51 -29.02 6.79
C ARG A 74 15.60 -27.90 6.27
N ASN A 75 15.12 -28.04 5.04
CA ASN A 75 14.41 -27.00 4.29
C ASN A 75 12.88 -27.15 4.26
N ARG A 76 12.27 -27.86 5.23
CA ARG A 76 10.83 -28.15 5.14
C ARG A 76 9.94 -26.90 5.18
N ASP A 77 10.42 -25.83 5.81
CA ASP A 77 9.63 -24.61 6.07
C ASP A 77 10.18 -23.35 5.40
N ILE A 78 11.29 -23.49 4.65
CA ILE A 78 11.98 -22.39 3.96
C ILE A 78 11.90 -22.64 2.46
N TYR A 79 10.71 -22.38 1.91
CA TYR A 79 10.43 -22.46 0.48
C TYR A 79 10.00 -21.09 -0.05
N PRO A 80 10.18 -20.83 -1.36
CA PRO A 80 9.80 -19.57 -2.00
C PRO A 80 8.32 -19.25 -1.78
N THR A 81 8.01 -17.96 -1.59
CA THR A 81 6.65 -17.43 -1.53
C THR A 81 6.14 -17.12 -2.93
N ASN A 82 4.82 -17.06 -3.06
CA ASN A 82 4.14 -16.58 -4.26
C ASN A 82 3.23 -15.38 -3.94
N LEU A 83 2.58 -14.86 -4.98
CA LEU A 83 1.72 -13.69 -4.88
C LEU A 83 0.52 -13.91 -3.94
N ASP A 84 -0.13 -15.07 -4.03
CA ASP A 84 -1.31 -15.41 -3.22
C ASP A 84 -0.95 -15.56 -1.74
N GLU A 85 0.23 -16.13 -1.45
CA GLU A 85 0.74 -16.28 -0.08
C GLU A 85 1.07 -14.91 0.54
N ILE A 86 1.64 -13.97 -0.23
CA ILE A 86 1.86 -12.59 0.22
C ILE A 86 0.54 -11.85 0.43
N ARG A 87 -0.46 -12.01 -0.46
CA ARG A 87 -1.80 -11.45 -0.25
C ARG A 87 -2.44 -11.99 1.02
N ALA A 88 -2.38 -13.30 1.24
CA ALA A 88 -2.87 -13.94 2.45
C ALA A 88 -2.16 -13.42 3.70
N LEU A 89 -0.82 -13.29 3.66
CA LEU A 89 -0.01 -12.72 4.75
C LEU A 89 -0.47 -11.31 5.11
N ILE A 90 -0.63 -10.42 4.12
CA ILE A 90 -1.07 -9.04 4.32
C ILE A 90 -2.51 -9.03 4.87
N GLY A 91 -3.40 -9.85 4.32
CA GLY A 91 -4.78 -9.97 4.79
C GLY A 91 -4.87 -10.41 6.25
N LEU A 92 -4.11 -11.44 6.64
CA LEU A 92 -4.04 -11.90 8.03
C LEU A 92 -3.43 -10.83 8.96
N TYR A 93 -2.40 -10.12 8.50
CA TYR A 93 -1.80 -9.02 9.26
C TYR A 93 -2.81 -7.89 9.51
N LEU A 94 -3.50 -7.43 8.46
CA LEU A 94 -4.53 -6.38 8.56
C LEU A 94 -5.72 -6.82 9.42
N TYR A 95 -6.13 -8.09 9.31
CA TYR A 95 -7.18 -8.65 10.15
C TYR A 95 -6.75 -8.71 11.62
N GLY A 96 -5.51 -9.10 11.89
CA GLY A 96 -4.92 -9.16 13.22
C GLY A 96 -4.80 -7.79 13.90
N VAL A 97 -4.43 -6.75 13.16
CA VAL A 97 -4.32 -5.37 13.67
C VAL A 97 -5.66 -4.83 14.20
N ARG A 98 -6.80 -5.35 13.71
CA ARG A 98 -8.13 -4.97 14.23
C ARG A 98 -8.47 -5.59 15.59
N LYS A 99 -7.63 -6.50 16.10
CA LYS A 99 -7.80 -7.13 17.40
C LYS A 99 -6.94 -6.39 18.44
N PRO A 100 -7.22 -6.52 19.75
CA PRO A 100 -6.44 -5.84 20.77
C PRO A 100 -4.94 -6.11 20.60
N ASN A 101 -4.14 -5.03 20.58
CA ASN A 101 -2.72 -4.97 20.19
C ASN A 101 -1.77 -5.90 20.99
N HIS A 102 -2.26 -6.64 21.97
CA HIS A 102 -1.47 -7.48 22.88
C HIS A 102 -1.85 -8.97 22.83
N LEU A 103 -2.66 -9.40 21.86
CA LEU A 103 -2.94 -10.83 21.69
C LEU A 103 -1.71 -11.55 21.16
N ASN A 104 -1.35 -12.66 21.80
CA ASN A 104 -0.29 -13.52 21.30
C ASN A 104 -0.73 -14.10 19.94
N THR A 105 0.17 -14.13 18.97
CA THR A 105 -0.06 -14.82 17.70
C THR A 105 -0.42 -16.30 17.90
N GLU A 106 0.02 -16.94 18.99
CA GLU A 106 -0.44 -18.29 19.34
C GLU A 106 -1.93 -18.36 19.65
N ASP A 107 -2.48 -17.38 20.36
CA ASP A 107 -3.91 -17.35 20.70
C ASP A 107 -4.77 -17.27 19.44
N LEU A 108 -4.35 -16.48 18.46
CA LEU A 108 -5.03 -16.36 17.17
C LEU A 108 -5.07 -17.69 16.40
N TRP A 109 -4.05 -18.54 16.57
CA TRP A 109 -3.90 -19.84 15.89
C TRP A 109 -4.33 -21.06 16.72
N ARG A 110 -4.93 -20.87 17.91
CA ARG A 110 -5.40 -21.99 18.75
C ARG A 110 -6.41 -22.87 18.04
N THR A 111 -6.36 -24.16 18.37
CA THR A 111 -7.24 -25.21 17.82
C THR A 111 -8.30 -25.70 18.80
N ASP A 112 -8.31 -25.20 20.02
CA ASP A 112 -9.20 -25.61 21.11
C ASP A 112 -10.57 -24.89 21.10
N GLY A 113 -10.93 -24.25 19.99
CA GLY A 113 -12.16 -23.48 19.84
C GLY A 113 -12.06 -22.01 20.26
N THR A 114 -10.95 -21.58 20.88
CA THR A 114 -10.75 -20.17 21.27
C THR A 114 -10.01 -19.35 20.22
N GLY A 115 -9.31 -20.00 19.29
CA GLY A 115 -8.61 -19.37 18.18
C GLY A 115 -9.54 -18.91 17.06
N ILE A 116 -9.01 -18.08 16.16
CA ILE A 116 -9.77 -17.55 15.02
C ILE A 116 -9.46 -18.39 13.78
N GLU A 117 -10.47 -19.08 13.27
CA GLU A 117 -10.28 -20.12 12.25
C GLU A 117 -9.61 -19.61 10.97
N VAL A 118 -9.92 -18.36 10.56
CA VAL A 118 -9.35 -17.76 9.35
C VAL A 118 -7.82 -17.81 9.33
N PHE A 119 -7.17 -17.62 10.48
CA PHE A 119 -5.71 -17.63 10.54
C PHE A 119 -5.14 -19.01 10.23
N ARG A 120 -5.61 -20.05 10.93
CA ARG A 120 -5.11 -21.41 10.75
C ARG A 120 -5.54 -22.05 9.43
N LEU A 121 -6.70 -21.66 8.89
CA LEU A 121 -7.20 -22.14 7.60
C LEU A 121 -6.47 -21.47 6.43
N SER A 122 -6.00 -20.24 6.57
CA SER A 122 -5.23 -19.55 5.53
C SER A 122 -3.76 -19.95 5.51
N MET A 123 -3.10 -20.03 6.67
CA MET A 123 -1.65 -20.28 6.75
C MET A 123 -1.27 -20.87 8.11
N SER A 124 -0.25 -21.72 8.19
CA SER A 124 0.25 -22.17 9.50
C SER A 124 0.92 -21.03 10.28
N LEU A 125 0.82 -21.03 11.62
CA LEU A 125 1.47 -20.03 12.48
C LEU A 125 2.97 -19.95 12.20
N ARG A 126 3.60 -21.10 11.98
CA ARG A 126 5.03 -21.20 11.69
C ARG A 126 5.36 -20.50 10.37
N ARG A 127 4.60 -20.75 9.30
CA ARG A 127 4.82 -20.09 8.00
C ARG A 127 4.56 -18.59 8.09
N PHE A 128 3.52 -18.16 8.82
CA PHE A 128 3.23 -16.74 9.07
C PHE A 128 4.40 -16.03 9.74
N ARG A 129 4.94 -16.59 10.84
CA ARG A 129 6.11 -16.06 11.55
C ARG A 129 7.36 -16.06 10.65
N THR A 130 7.57 -17.11 9.86
CA THR A 130 8.70 -17.20 8.92
C THR A 130 8.62 -16.09 7.86
N LEU A 131 7.47 -15.90 7.23
CA LEU A 131 7.28 -14.87 6.22
C LEU A 131 7.41 -13.46 6.79
N LEU A 132 6.85 -13.18 7.97
CA LEU A 132 7.05 -11.88 8.64
C LEU A 132 8.53 -11.58 8.92
N ARG A 133 9.34 -12.59 9.23
CA ARG A 133 10.79 -12.43 9.43
C ARG A 133 11.53 -12.16 8.11
N PHE A 134 11.08 -12.77 7.02
CA PHE A 134 11.79 -12.76 5.75
C PHE A 134 11.27 -11.74 4.74
N ILE A 135 10.10 -11.14 4.95
CA ILE A 135 9.54 -10.13 4.04
C ILE A 135 10.55 -9.01 3.77
N ARG A 136 10.77 -8.68 2.49
CA ARG A 136 11.66 -7.60 2.05
C ARG A 136 10.97 -6.72 1.03
N PHE A 137 11.38 -5.45 1.01
CA PHE A 137 10.84 -4.40 0.13
C PHE A 137 11.89 -3.85 -0.84
N ASP A 138 13.08 -4.42 -0.81
CA ASP A 138 14.21 -4.00 -1.63
C ASP A 138 15.21 -5.15 -1.83
N ASP A 139 16.03 -5.02 -2.86
CA ASP A 139 17.12 -5.93 -3.10
C ASP A 139 18.26 -5.74 -2.08
N ILE A 140 18.59 -6.83 -1.39
CA ILE A 140 19.64 -6.86 -0.38
C ILE A 140 21.05 -6.70 -0.97
N GLU A 141 21.25 -7.05 -2.24
CA GLU A 141 22.56 -7.01 -2.90
C GLU A 141 23.03 -5.59 -3.15
N THR A 142 22.13 -4.73 -3.61
CA THR A 142 22.41 -3.32 -3.90
C THR A 142 22.16 -2.40 -2.70
N ARG A 143 21.69 -2.93 -1.57
CA ARG A 143 21.23 -2.13 -0.42
C ARG A 143 22.34 -1.28 0.18
N GLN A 144 23.56 -1.81 0.34
CA GLN A 144 24.64 -1.09 1.02
C GLN A 144 25.01 0.19 0.28
N GLU A 145 25.09 0.13 -1.05
CA GLU A 145 25.37 1.28 -1.90
C GLU A 145 24.24 2.32 -1.85
N ARG A 146 22.98 1.86 -1.93
CA ARG A 146 21.81 2.75 -1.91
C ARG A 146 21.62 3.42 -0.55
N VAL A 147 21.88 2.72 0.56
CA VAL A 147 21.75 3.27 1.93
C VAL A 147 22.77 4.39 2.18
N ALA A 148 23.94 4.34 1.54
CA ALA A 148 24.94 5.40 1.65
C ALA A 148 24.44 6.74 1.07
N LEU A 149 23.57 6.70 0.07
CA LEU A 149 22.95 7.87 -0.55
C LEU A 149 21.60 8.23 0.07
N ASP A 150 20.78 7.24 0.39
CA ASP A 150 19.42 7.39 0.90
C ASP A 150 19.16 6.43 2.07
N LYS A 151 18.97 6.99 3.26
CA LYS A 151 18.65 6.21 4.47
C LYS A 151 17.34 5.43 4.36
N LEU A 152 16.39 5.85 3.49
CA LEU A 152 15.11 5.17 3.26
C LEU A 152 15.20 4.10 2.15
N ALA A 153 16.38 3.85 1.59
CA ALA A 153 16.59 2.86 0.52
C ALA A 153 15.91 1.49 0.74
N PRO A 154 15.81 0.95 1.98
CA PRO A 154 15.16 -0.35 2.20
C PRO A 154 13.67 -0.42 1.88
N ILE A 155 12.97 0.71 1.76
CA ILE A 155 11.54 0.77 1.43
C ILE A 155 11.22 1.77 0.31
N ARG A 156 12.23 2.52 -0.17
CA ARG A 156 12.08 3.60 -1.15
C ARG A 156 11.23 3.21 -2.36
N THR A 157 11.56 2.10 -3.00
CA THR A 157 10.86 1.62 -4.20
C THR A 157 9.37 1.39 -3.94
N LEU A 158 9.03 0.71 -2.85
CA LEU A 158 7.62 0.49 -2.48
C LEU A 158 6.93 1.81 -2.12
N PHE A 159 7.61 2.68 -1.37
CA PHE A 159 7.05 3.95 -0.91
C PHE A 159 6.74 4.90 -2.06
N ASP A 160 7.67 5.06 -3.00
CA ASP A 160 7.50 5.94 -4.14
C ASP A 160 6.39 5.43 -5.07
N HIS A 161 6.37 4.13 -5.35
CA HIS A 161 5.31 3.50 -6.16
C HIS A 161 3.93 3.66 -5.49
N PHE A 162 3.84 3.35 -4.19
CA PHE A 162 2.60 3.53 -3.44
C PHE A 162 2.10 4.98 -3.47
N ASN A 163 3.00 5.97 -3.34
CA ASN A 163 2.64 7.37 -3.43
C ASN A 163 2.20 7.80 -4.84
N GLU A 164 2.80 7.23 -5.88
CA GLU A 164 2.35 7.42 -7.25
C GLU A 164 0.93 6.89 -7.44
N ASN A 165 0.65 5.69 -6.92
CA ASN A 165 -0.69 5.09 -6.93
C ASN A 165 -1.70 5.96 -6.17
N LEU A 166 -1.34 6.52 -5.01
CA LEU A 166 -2.18 7.47 -4.29
C LEU A 166 -2.51 8.71 -5.12
N LYS A 167 -1.49 9.34 -5.74
CA LYS A 167 -1.67 10.51 -6.61
C LYS A 167 -2.52 10.20 -7.83
N ASN A 168 -2.42 8.98 -8.35
CA ASN A 168 -3.20 8.53 -9.50
C ASN A 168 -4.64 8.16 -9.13
N SER A 169 -4.88 7.79 -7.88
CA SER A 169 -6.19 7.34 -7.41
C SER A 169 -7.09 8.47 -6.95
N TYR A 170 -6.54 9.54 -6.36
CA TYR A 170 -7.32 10.62 -5.77
C TYR A 170 -6.88 12.00 -6.29
N SER A 171 -7.87 12.87 -6.57
CA SER A 171 -7.65 14.27 -6.90
C SER A 171 -7.88 15.13 -5.66
N TYR A 172 -6.79 15.64 -5.09
CA TYR A 172 -6.82 16.81 -4.21
C TYR A 172 -6.67 18.01 -5.15
N SER A 173 -7.75 18.78 -5.31
CA SER A 173 -7.76 20.05 -6.07
C SER A 173 -6.49 20.89 -5.87
#